data_AF-A0A4Y3RH67-F1
#
_entry.id   AF-A0A4Y3RH67-F1
#
_cell.length_a   1.000
_cell.length_b   1.000
_cell.length_c   1.000
_cell.angle_alpha   90.00
_cell.angle_beta   90.00
_cell.angle_gamma   90.00
#
_symmetry.space_group_name_H-M   'P 1'
#
loop_
_entity.id
_entity.type
_entity.pdbx_description
1 polymer ?
#
loop_
_entity_poly.entity_id
_entity_poly.type
_entity_poly.pdbx_seq_one_letter_code
_entity_poly.pdbx_strand_id
1 'polypeptide(L)' 'MDLAVEAGGPAALAGDQFAFVQTPQRPDIFVWEHETASCRWVAGDLMDWLFRSLSEGGDDWYR' A
#
# COMPACT_ATOMS: atom_id res chain seq x y z
N MET A 1 -23.53 26.09 20.93
CA MET A 1 -23.47 26.07 19.45
C MET A 1 -22.05 25.69 19.11
N ASP A 2 -21.65 24.41 19.12
CA ASP A 2 -22.00 23.29 18.21
C ASP A 2 -21.74 23.67 16.73
N LEU A 3 -20.88 23.02 15.92
CA LEU A 3 -20.46 21.60 15.87
C LEU A 3 -19.06 21.41 15.19
N ALA A 4 -18.23 20.52 15.77
CA ALA A 4 -17.28 19.49 15.23
C ALA A 4 -16.42 19.78 13.96
N VAL A 5 -15.15 19.36 13.84
CA VAL A 5 -14.44 18.15 14.32
C VAL A 5 -12.98 18.50 14.66
N GLU A 6 -12.53 18.14 15.86
CA GLU A 6 -11.11 17.97 16.14
C GLU A 6 -10.64 16.64 15.54
N ALA A 7 -9.72 16.73 14.58
CA ALA A 7 -8.80 15.64 14.28
C ALA A 7 -7.41 16.27 14.27
N GLY A 8 -6.55 15.84 15.19
CA GLY A 8 -5.15 16.23 15.21
C GLY A 8 -4.49 16.03 13.84
N GLY A 9 -3.49 16.86 13.54
CA GLY A 9 -2.79 16.97 12.25
C GLY A 9 -2.33 15.63 11.66
N PRO A 10 -2.04 15.59 10.35
CA PRO A 10 -2.13 14.38 9.53
C PRO A 10 -1.27 13.27 10.13
N ALA A 11 -1.91 12.36 10.85
CA ALA A 11 -1.41 11.02 11.00
C ALA A 11 -1.23 10.48 9.59
N ALA A 12 0.01 10.42 9.11
CA ALA A 12 0.35 9.57 7.99
C ALA A 12 -0.25 8.20 8.33
N LEU A 13 -1.21 7.77 7.50
CA LEU A 13 -1.99 6.57 7.67
C LEU A 13 -1.03 5.41 7.99
N ALA A 14 -1.08 4.90 9.22
CA ALA A 14 -0.13 3.91 9.71
C ALA A 14 -0.37 2.58 9.00
N GLY A 15 0.54 2.22 8.08
CA GLY A 15 0.53 0.95 7.36
C GLY A 15 1.27 1.01 6.02
N ASP A 16 1.63 -0.15 5.51
CA ASP A 16 2.24 -0.32 4.19
C ASP A 16 1.21 -0.01 3.09
N GLN A 17 1.61 0.78 2.08
CA GLN A 17 0.70 1.26 1.02
C GLN A 17 1.07 0.65 -0.33
N PHE A 18 0.09 0.17 -1.09
CA PHE A 18 0.32 -0.41 -2.42
C PHE A 18 0.02 0.58 -3.54
N ALA A 19 0.81 0.55 -4.61
CA ALA A 19 0.64 1.43 -5.77
C ALA A 19 1.01 0.74 -7.09
N PHE A 20 0.35 1.17 -8.18
CA PHE A 20 0.72 0.82 -9.56
C PHE A 20 1.50 1.97 -10.20
N VAL A 21 2.31 1.66 -11.21
CA VAL A 21 3.09 2.68 -11.93
C VAL A 21 2.27 3.30 -13.07
N GLN A 22 1.99 4.59 -12.97
CA GLN A 22 1.31 5.33 -14.03
C GLN A 22 2.24 5.80 -15.16
N THR A 23 3.48 6.18 -14.83
CA THR A 23 4.44 6.74 -15.81
C THR A 23 5.87 6.22 -15.55
N PRO A 24 6.48 5.48 -16.50
CA PRO A 24 5.85 4.88 -17.67
C PRO A 24 4.77 3.87 -17.24
N GLN A 25 3.70 3.73 -18.03
CA GLN A 25 2.64 2.79 -17.71
C GLN A 25 3.19 1.36 -17.73
N ARG A 26 3.13 0.69 -16.58
CA ARG A 26 3.46 -0.73 -16.43
C ARG A 26 2.56 -1.35 -15.35
N PRO A 27 2.27 -2.65 -15.44
CA PRO A 27 1.30 -3.29 -14.57
C PRO A 27 1.83 -3.57 -13.16
N ASP A 28 3.13 -3.42 -12.94
CA ASP A 28 3.80 -3.72 -11.67
C ASP A 28 3.17 -3.02 -10.47
N ILE A 29 3.09 -3.77 -9.37
CA ILE A 29 2.62 -3.27 -8.07
C ILE A 29 3.80 -3.21 -7.10
N PHE A 30 3.88 -2.09 -6.39
CA PHE A 30 4.89 -1.80 -5.38
C PHE A 30 4.24 -1.57 -4.02
N VAL A 31 5.01 -1.82 -2.96
CA VAL A 31 4.68 -1.43 -1.59
C VAL A 31 5.57 -0.28 -1.15
N TRP A 32 4.98 0.72 -0.52
CA TRP A 32 5.64 1.82 0.18
C TRP A 32 5.55 1.59 1.69
N GLU A 33 6.72 1.41 2.30
CA GLU A 33 6.88 1.27 3.74
C GLU A 33 7.18 2.64 4.34
N HIS A 34 6.24 3.18 5.11
CA HIS A 34 6.33 4.52 5.67
C HIS A 34 7.54 4.68 6.62
N GLU A 35 7.82 3.65 7.42
CA GLU A 35 8.88 3.69 8.44
C GLU A 35 10.28 3.84 7.84
N THR A 36 10.54 3.16 6.72
CA THR A 36 11.84 3.17 6.04
C THR A 36 11.87 4.11 4.84
N ALA A 37 10.73 4.72 4.50
CA ALA A 37 10.51 5.44 3.26
C ALA A 37 10.96 4.65 2.02
N SER A 38 10.84 3.31 2.07
CA SER A 38 11.31 2.41 1.01
C SER A 38 10.18 1.98 0.08
N CYS A 39 10.52 1.70 -1.17
CA CYS A 39 9.61 1.20 -2.18
C CYS A 39 10.14 -0.12 -2.72
N ARG A 40 9.35 -1.20 -2.62
CA ARG A 40 9.74 -2.55 -3.08
C ARG A 40 8.72 -3.08 -4.07
N TRP A 41 9.20 -3.83 -5.06
CA TRP A 41 8.33 -4.54 -6.00
C TRP A 41 7.64 -5.70 -5.28
N VAL A 42 6.36 -5.92 -5.57
CA VAL A 42 5.52 -6.94 -4.91
C VAL A 42 4.97 -7.94 -5.91
N ALA A 43 4.47 -7.47 -7.04
CA ALA A 43 3.80 -8.31 -8.03
C ALA A 43 3.92 -7.71 -9.45
N GLY A 44 3.86 -8.58 -10.45
CA GLY A 44 3.98 -8.17 -11.86
C GLY A 44 2.73 -7.49 -12.40
N ASP A 45 1.57 -7.79 -11.83
CA ASP A 45 0.29 -7.17 -12.17
C ASP A 45 -0.75 -7.35 -11.04
N LEU A 46 -1.96 -6.82 -11.23
CA LEU A 46 -3.06 -6.92 -10.27
C LEU A 46 -3.52 -8.36 -10.03
N MET A 47 -3.45 -9.24 -11.04
CA MET A 47 -3.88 -10.63 -10.89
C MET A 47 -2.88 -11.43 -10.06
N ASP A 48 -1.57 -11.23 -10.29
CA ASP A 48 -0.48 -11.79 -9.48
C ASP A 48 -0.61 -11.31 -8.02
N TRP A 49 -0.88 -10.01 -7.82
CA TRP A 49 -1.12 -9.44 -6.48
C TRP A 49 -2.32 -10.07 -5.77
N LEU A 50 -3.46 -10.21 -6.45
CA LEU A 50 -4.66 -10.83 -5.88
C LEU A 50 -4.42 -12.31 -5.56
N PHE A 51 -3.73 -13.02 -6.44
CA PHE A 51 -3.45 -14.44 -6.21
C PHE A 51 -2.57 -14.63 -4.97
N ARG A 52 -1.48 -13.86 -4.84
CA ARG A 52 -0.57 -13.96 -3.67
C ARG A 52 -1.26 -13.54 -2.38
N SER A 53 -1.89 -12.36 -2.37
CA SER A 53 -2.55 -11.80 -1.17
C SER A 53 -3.66 -12.71 -0.62
N LEU A 54 -4.39 -13.40 -1.50
CA LEU A 54 -5.47 -14.29 -1.08
C LEU A 54 -5.01 -15.73 -0.81
N SER A 55 -3.90 -16.18 -1.41
CA SER A 55 -3.44 -17.57 -1.29
C SER A 55 -2.45 -17.79 -0.14
N GLU A 56 -1.57 -16.84 0.13
CA GLU A 56 -0.49 -17.01 1.11
C GLU A 56 -0.94 -16.71 2.55
N GLY A 57 -2.04 -15.96 2.73
CA GLY A 57 -2.76 -15.82 4.00
C GLY A 57 -1.92 -15.25 5.14
N GLY A 58 -1.95 -13.94 5.34
CA GLY A 58 -1.29 -13.27 6.45
C GLY A 58 -0.88 -11.85 6.09
N ASP A 59 -0.59 -11.03 7.10
CA ASP A 59 -0.24 -9.61 6.89
C ASP A 59 1.15 -9.41 6.26
N ASP A 60 1.93 -10.48 6.09
CA ASP A 60 3.34 -10.47 5.66
C ASP A 60 3.59 -11.08 4.27
N TRP A 61 2.56 -11.43 3.49
CA TRP A 61 2.70 -12.13 2.20
C TRP A 61 3.59 -11.41 1.16
N TYR A 62 3.82 -10.11 1.32
CA TYR A 62 4.62 -9.28 0.42
C TYR A 62 6.03 -8.97 0.96
N ARG A 63 6.41 -9.54 2.11
CA ARG A 63 7.73 -9.37 2.73
C ARG A 63 8.75 -10.42 2.30
#